data_AF-A0A2H0CVD6-F1
#
_entry.id   AF-A0A2H0CVD6-F1
#
_cell.length_a   1.000
_cell.length_b   1.000
_cell.length_c   1.000
_cell.angle_alpha   90.00
_cell.angle_beta   90.00
_cell.angle_gamma   90.00
#
_symmetry.space_group_name_H-M   'P 1'
#
loop_
_entity.id
_entity.type
_entity.pdbx_description
1 polymer ?
#
loop_
_entity_poly.entity_id
_entity_poly.type
_entity_poly.pdbx_seq_one_letter_code
_entity_poly.pdbx_strand_id
1 'polypeptide(L)'
;MDNEMEQKNMTAGAPTEEPVEIAPADTEEKPSDNGPIGPAIGTIIIVIILIIGGLYLWGAKLSKESAVLEEKAPEEILAAPDETFDSLETQGTSDEVSAIEGDLQTTDLDNLDAELQDIEAELGI
;
A
#
# COMPACT_ATOMS: atom_id res chain seq x y z
N MET A 1 49.28 -6.48 96.60
CA MET A 1 49.19 -5.62 95.40
C MET A 1 49.45 -6.54 94.24
N ASP A 2 48.37 -6.81 93.55
CA ASP A 2 48.11 -7.95 92.69
C ASP A 2 48.78 -7.85 91.32
N ASN A 3 48.75 -8.98 90.61
CA ASN A 3 48.97 -9.21 89.17
C ASN A 3 50.35 -9.68 88.70
N GLU A 4 50.47 -11.00 88.52
CA GLU A 4 51.13 -11.59 87.36
C GLU A 4 50.15 -12.62 86.76
N MET A 5 49.54 -12.28 85.62
CA MET A 5 48.72 -13.21 84.85
C MET A 5 49.61 -13.94 83.84
N GLU A 6 49.78 -15.25 84.04
CA GLU A 6 50.36 -16.16 83.06
C GLU A 6 49.48 -16.20 81.80
N GLN A 7 50.13 -15.89 80.67
CA GLN A 7 49.56 -15.99 79.35
C GLN A 7 49.41 -17.46 78.96
N LYS A 8 48.17 -17.89 78.73
CA LYS A 8 47.88 -19.10 77.94
C LYS A 8 46.82 -18.78 76.91
N ASN A 9 47.24 -18.43 75.70
CA ASN A 9 46.39 -18.51 74.52
C ASN A 9 47.23 -18.98 73.33
N MET A 10 47.08 -20.25 72.99
CA MET A 10 47.32 -20.79 71.65
C MET A 10 46.14 -21.69 71.31
N THR A 11 45.28 -21.26 70.38
CA THR A 11 44.75 -22.14 69.35
C THR A 11 44.27 -21.32 68.16
N ALA A 12 44.63 -21.80 66.97
CA ALA A 12 44.46 -21.16 65.68
C ALA A 12 43.11 -21.50 65.04
N GLY A 13 42.62 -20.61 64.16
CA GLY A 13 41.51 -20.88 63.23
C GLY A 13 41.00 -19.60 62.56
N ALA A 14 41.25 -19.50 61.24
CA ALA A 14 40.99 -18.40 60.27
C ALA A 14 39.49 -17.96 60.16
N PRO A 15 39.10 -16.91 59.37
CA PRO A 15 39.86 -16.16 58.36
C PRO A 15 39.79 -14.61 58.43
N THR A 16 40.77 -14.00 57.76
CA THR A 16 40.90 -12.57 57.45
C THR A 16 39.73 -12.09 56.59
N GLU A 17 38.94 -11.14 57.09
CA GLU A 17 38.00 -10.35 56.27
C GLU A 17 38.79 -9.27 55.53
N GLU A 18 38.87 -9.34 54.21
CA GLU A 18 39.37 -8.23 53.40
C GLU A 18 38.32 -7.11 53.36
N PRO A 19 38.71 -5.83 53.54
CA PRO A 19 37.78 -4.72 53.38
C PRO A 19 37.34 -4.61 51.92
N VAL A 20 36.05 -4.81 51.66
CA VAL A 20 35.45 -4.55 50.34
C VAL A 20 35.51 -3.04 50.10
N GLU A 21 36.40 -2.61 49.21
CA GLU A 21 36.48 -1.26 48.68
C GLU A 21 35.22 -0.99 47.82
N ILE A 22 34.27 -0.26 48.39
CA ILE A 22 33.08 0.21 47.67
C ILE A 22 33.49 1.44 46.87
N ALA A 23 33.78 1.25 45.58
CA ALA A 23 34.00 2.34 44.63
C ALA A 23 32.75 3.26 44.57
N PRO A 24 32.93 4.57 44.34
CA PRO A 24 31.80 5.49 44.22
C PRO A 24 30.96 5.12 42.99
N ALA A 25 29.65 4.98 43.20
CA ALA A 25 28.69 4.83 42.12
C ALA A 25 28.62 6.14 41.32
N ASP A 26 29.38 6.21 40.23
CA ASP A 26 29.17 7.21 39.19
C ASP A 26 27.76 7.01 38.64
N THR A 27 26.89 7.95 38.99
CA THR A 27 25.56 8.07 38.43
C THR A 27 25.71 8.71 37.05
N GLU A 28 26.02 7.91 36.04
CA GLU A 28 25.87 8.33 34.64
C GLU A 28 24.37 8.38 34.30
N GLU A 29 23.74 9.54 34.51
CA GLU A 29 22.45 9.81 33.87
C GLU A 29 22.67 9.98 32.37
N LYS A 30 22.37 8.91 31.63
CA LYS A 30 22.32 8.88 30.17
C LYS A 30 21.30 9.94 29.69
N PRO A 31 21.64 10.82 28.72
CA PRO A 31 20.65 11.74 28.16
C PRO A 31 19.50 10.91 27.56
N SER A 32 18.27 11.24 27.96
CA SER A 32 17.09 10.62 27.38
C SER A 32 17.00 11.01 25.91
N ASP A 33 17.24 10.02 25.06
CA ASP A 33 17.18 10.12 23.61
C ASP A 33 15.73 10.25 23.16
N ASN A 34 15.15 11.42 23.40
CA ASN A 34 13.87 11.80 22.81
C ASN A 34 14.16 12.23 21.37
N GLY A 35 14.27 11.24 20.48
CA GLY A 35 14.43 11.47 19.04
C GLY A 35 13.37 12.43 18.49
N PRO A 36 13.60 13.08 17.33
CA PRO A 36 12.71 14.11 16.82
C PRO A 36 11.32 13.55 16.51
N ILE A 37 10.38 13.80 17.43
CA ILE A 37 8.98 13.37 17.39
C ILE A 37 8.21 14.01 16.21
N GLY A 38 8.65 15.18 15.73
CA GLY A 38 7.99 15.93 14.65
C GLY A 38 7.94 15.17 13.30
N PRO A 39 9.08 14.73 12.74
CA PRO A 39 9.10 13.91 11.53
C PRO A 39 8.29 12.60 11.66
N ALA A 40 8.29 11.96 12.83
CA ALA A 40 7.52 10.75 13.07
C ALA A 40 6.01 11.02 12.95
N ILE A 41 5.51 12.07 13.61
CA ILE A 41 4.11 12.49 13.52
C ILE A 41 3.74 12.91 12.09
N GLY A 42 4.61 13.67 11.41
CA GLY A 42 4.38 14.09 10.03
C GLY A 42 4.26 12.91 9.06
N THR A 43 5.11 11.89 9.22
CA THR A 43 5.07 10.68 8.41
C THR A 43 3.76 9.91 8.62
N ILE A 44 3.29 9.80 9.87
CA ILE A 44 2.01 9.14 10.19
C ILE A 44 0.84 9.83 9.49
N ILE A 45 0.79 11.17 9.49
CA ILE A 45 -0.27 11.93 8.82
C ILE A 45 -0.26 11.68 7.32
N ILE A 46 0.92 11.69 6.68
CA ILE A 46 1.05 11.43 5.24
C ILE A 46 0.55 10.02 4.91
N VAL A 47 0.94 9.01 5.69
CA VAL A 47 0.48 7.62 5.50
C VAL A 47 -1.04 7.51 5.59
N ILE A 48 -1.67 8.18 6.56
CA ILE A 48 -3.14 8.19 6.69
C ILE A 48 -3.80 8.83 5.46
N ILE A 49 -3.27 9.96 4.97
CA ILE A 49 -3.80 10.62 3.76
C ILE A 49 -3.64 9.71 2.53
N LEU A 50 -2.54 9.00 2.39
CA LEU A 50 -2.32 8.06 1.28
C LEU A 50 -3.27 6.87 1.34
N ILE A 51 -3.54 6.32 2.53
CA ILE A 51 -4.51 5.23 2.70
C ILE A 51 -5.91 5.73 2.33
N ILE A 52 -6.33 6.89 2.82
CA ILE A 52 -7.65 7.46 2.50
C ILE A 52 -7.75 7.79 1.00
N GLY A 53 -6.73 8.42 0.42
CA GLY A 53 -6.68 8.74 -1.01
C GLY A 53 -6.70 7.49 -1.88
N GLY A 54 -5.93 6.46 -1.51
CA GLY A 54 -5.93 5.17 -2.18
C GLY A 54 -7.28 4.47 -2.10
N LEU A 55 -7.91 4.43 -0.92
CA LEU A 55 -9.25 3.88 -0.73
C LEU A 55 -10.33 4.68 -1.45
N TYR A 56 -10.20 6.00 -1.55
CA TYR A 56 -11.13 6.87 -2.27
C TYR A 56 -11.08 6.60 -3.78
N LEU A 57 -9.88 6.55 -4.37
CA LEU A 57 -9.71 6.21 -5.79
C LEU A 57 -10.17 4.79 -6.09
N TRP A 58 -9.82 3.82 -5.24
CA TRP A 58 -10.20 2.43 -5.44
C TRP A 58 -11.70 2.19 -5.25
N GLY A 59 -12.30 2.80 -4.21
CA GLY A 59 -13.75 2.74 -3.97
C GLY A 59 -14.56 3.39 -5.09
N ALA A 60 -14.10 4.53 -5.61
CA ALA A 60 -14.73 5.18 -6.76
C ALA A 60 -14.70 4.32 -8.03
N LYS A 61 -13.61 3.56 -8.25
CA LYS A 61 -13.51 2.63 -9.37
C LYS A 61 -14.50 1.46 -9.23
N LEU A 62 -14.60 0.87 -8.04
CA LEU A 62 -15.48 -0.28 -7.78
C LEU A 62 -16.97 0.08 -7.87
N SER A 63 -17.36 1.28 -7.40
CA SER A 63 -18.73 1.78 -7.55
C SER A 63 -19.10 2.06 -9.01
N LYS A 64 -18.14 2.45 -9.85
CA LYS A 64 -18.37 2.67 -11.28
C LYS A 64 -18.57 1.35 -12.02
N GLU A 65 -17.83 0.30 -11.65
CA GLU A 65 -17.99 -1.06 -12.19
C GLU A 65 -19.34 -1.69 -11.79
N SER A 66 -19.80 -1.45 -10.55
CA SER A 66 -21.13 -1.92 -10.10
C SER A 66 -22.30 -1.16 -10.73
N ALA A 67 -22.07 0.04 -11.25
CA ALA A 67 -23.08 0.81 -12.00
C ALA A 67 -23.13 0.40 -13.49
N VAL A 68 -22.15 -0.36 -13.98
CA VAL A 68 -22.14 -0.95 -15.32
C VAL A 68 -22.81 -2.33 -15.34
N LEU A 69 -23.03 -2.94 -14.16
CA LEU A 69 -23.83 -4.16 -14.00
C LEU A 69 -25.33 -3.85 -13.78
N GLU A 70 -25.85 -2.79 -14.41
CA GLU A 70 -27.27 -2.81 -14.74
C GLU A 70 -27.38 -3.82 -15.88
N GLU A 71 -27.63 -5.08 -15.50
CA GLU A 71 -27.87 -6.20 -16.41
C GLU A 71 -29.08 -5.81 -17.26
N LYS A 72 -28.82 -5.11 -18.37
CA LYS A 72 -29.84 -4.76 -19.34
C LYS A 72 -30.56 -6.06 -19.68
N ALA A 73 -31.88 -6.01 -19.63
CA ALA A 73 -32.65 -7.17 -20.03
C ALA A 73 -32.22 -7.56 -21.45
N PRO A 74 -32.19 -8.86 -21.81
CA PRO A 74 -31.79 -9.28 -23.16
C PRO A 74 -32.53 -8.52 -24.28
N GLU A 75 -33.76 -8.06 -24.00
CA GLU A 75 -34.53 -7.22 -24.92
C GLU A 75 -33.97 -5.79 -25.09
N GLU A 76 -33.34 -5.22 -24.06
CA GLU A 76 -32.72 -3.88 -24.08
C GLU A 76 -31.33 -3.89 -24.73
N ILE A 77 -30.62 -5.02 -24.71
CA ILE A 77 -29.35 -5.21 -25.43
C ILE A 77 -29.62 -5.24 -26.94
N LEU A 78 -30.60 -6.04 -27.39
CA LEU A 78 -30.99 -6.13 -28.79
C LEU A 78 -31.63 -4.85 -29.35
N ALA A 79 -32.14 -3.98 -28.47
CA ALA A 79 -32.75 -2.70 -28.85
C ALA A 79 -31.79 -1.50 -28.68
N ALA A 80 -30.58 -1.71 -28.15
CA ALA A 80 -29.59 -0.65 -28.06
C ALA A 80 -29.02 -0.37 -29.47
N PRO A 81 -28.92 0.90 -29.88
CA PRO A 81 -28.23 1.24 -31.12
C PRO A 81 -26.75 0.90 -30.97
N ASP A 82 -26.23 0.11 -31.89
CA ASP A 82 -24.80 -0.14 -32.04
C ASP A 82 -24.23 0.93 -32.97
N GLU A 83 -23.83 2.06 -32.38
CA GLU A 83 -23.30 3.19 -33.14
C GLU A 83 -22.01 2.83 -33.90
N THR A 84 -21.25 1.83 -33.43
CA THR A 84 -20.08 1.32 -34.14
C THR A 84 -20.53 0.58 -35.40
N PHE A 85 -21.47 -0.36 -35.29
CA PHE A 85 -22.04 -1.06 -36.44
C PHE A 85 -22.65 -0.09 -37.46
N ASP A 86 -23.43 0.89 -37.00
CA ASP A 86 -24.02 1.93 -37.85
C ASP A 86 -22.91 2.73 -38.57
N SER A 87 -21.82 3.07 -37.89
CA SER A 87 -20.69 3.79 -38.51
C SER A 87 -20.00 2.95 -39.59
N LEU A 88 -19.83 1.64 -39.35
CA LEU A 88 -19.22 0.71 -40.29
C LEU A 88 -20.12 0.44 -41.50
N GLU A 89 -21.45 0.53 -41.33
CA GLU A 89 -22.42 0.41 -42.43
C GLU A 89 -22.38 1.61 -43.40
N THR A 90 -21.91 2.78 -42.96
CA THR A 90 -21.85 3.98 -43.82
C THR A 90 -20.76 3.99 -44.90
N GLN A 91 -20.00 2.90 -45.05
CA GLN A 91 -18.96 2.78 -46.08
C GLN A 91 -19.53 2.87 -47.51
N GLY A 92 -18.76 3.48 -48.41
CA GLY A 92 -19.13 3.64 -49.81
C GLY A 92 -19.21 2.31 -50.57
N THR A 93 -20.09 2.24 -51.56
CA THR A 93 -20.19 1.10 -52.49
C THR A 93 -19.45 1.33 -53.81
N SER A 94 -18.57 2.33 -53.86
CA SER A 94 -17.91 2.76 -55.09
C SER A 94 -16.59 2.00 -55.30
N ASP A 95 -16.35 1.56 -56.53
CA ASP A 95 -15.10 0.91 -56.94
C ASP A 95 -14.05 1.94 -57.43
N GLU A 96 -14.32 3.24 -57.32
CA GLU A 96 -13.35 4.27 -57.68
C GLU A 96 -12.25 4.38 -56.61
N VAL A 97 -10.99 4.44 -57.05
CA VAL A 97 -9.82 4.49 -56.15
C VAL A 97 -9.90 5.66 -55.16
N SER A 98 -10.35 6.83 -55.62
CA SER A 98 -10.52 8.01 -54.76
C SER A 98 -11.63 7.85 -53.72
N ALA A 99 -12.64 7.03 -53.99
CA ALA A 99 -13.70 6.74 -53.04
C ALA A 99 -13.20 5.80 -51.94
N ILE A 100 -12.47 4.74 -52.32
CA ILE A 100 -11.85 3.79 -51.37
C ILE A 100 -10.86 4.50 -50.44
N GLU A 101 -10.04 5.41 -50.97
CA GLU A 101 -9.13 6.22 -50.14
C GLU A 101 -9.88 7.12 -49.16
N GLY A 102 -11.05 7.64 -49.55
CA GLY A 102 -11.93 8.40 -48.67
C GLY A 102 -12.49 7.54 -47.55
N ASP A 103 -13.04 6.38 -47.88
CA ASP A 103 -13.64 5.45 -46.91
C ASP A 103 -12.61 4.98 -45.87
N LEU A 104 -11.38 4.68 -46.29
CA LEU A 104 -10.28 4.29 -45.40
C LEU A 104 -9.83 5.41 -44.46
N GLN A 105 -9.92 6.67 -44.89
CA GLN A 105 -9.59 7.82 -44.03
C GLN A 105 -10.67 8.10 -42.99
N THR A 106 -11.92 7.73 -43.28
CA THR A 106 -13.05 7.91 -42.37
C THR A 106 -13.34 6.68 -41.51
N THR A 107 -12.68 5.56 -41.77
CA THR A 107 -12.79 4.36 -40.92
C THR A 107 -12.13 4.65 -39.58
N ASP A 108 -12.92 4.70 -38.51
CA ASP A 108 -12.44 4.87 -37.14
C ASP A 108 -11.98 3.51 -36.58
N LEU A 109 -10.74 3.47 -36.08
CA LEU A 109 -10.10 2.29 -35.50
C LEU A 109 -9.59 2.55 -34.08
N ASP A 110 -9.83 3.75 -33.53
CA ASP A 110 -9.20 4.22 -32.30
C ASP A 110 -9.68 3.43 -31.07
N ASN A 111 -10.85 2.77 -31.16
CA ASN A 111 -11.49 2.06 -30.06
C ASN A 111 -11.57 0.52 -30.24
N LEU A 112 -10.93 -0.04 -31.27
CA LEU A 112 -10.99 -1.48 -31.56
C LEU A 112 -10.62 -2.37 -30.38
N ASP A 113 -9.60 -1.98 -29.60
CA ASP A 113 -9.16 -2.76 -28.43
C ASP A 113 -10.22 -2.79 -27.31
N ALA A 114 -11.01 -1.72 -27.18
CA ALA A 114 -12.10 -1.65 -26.21
C ALA A 114 -13.30 -2.47 -26.69
N GLU A 115 -13.66 -2.36 -27.97
CA GLU A 115 -14.75 -3.13 -28.56
C GLU A 115 -14.48 -4.64 -28.54
N LEU A 116 -13.25 -5.06 -28.81
CA LEU A 116 -12.87 -6.47 -28.69
C LEU A 116 -13.01 -7.00 -27.26
N GLN A 117 -12.65 -6.18 -26.25
CA GLN A 117 -12.84 -6.56 -24.84
C GLN A 117 -14.32 -6.66 -24.47
N ASP A 118 -15.16 -5.78 -25.01
CA ASP A 118 -16.60 -5.81 -24.78
C ASP A 118 -17.22 -7.09 -25.38
N ILE A 119 -16.78 -7.50 -26.58
CA ILE A 119 -17.19 -8.76 -27.22
C ILE A 119 -16.70 -9.99 -26.43
N GLU A 120 -15.45 -9.99 -25.98
CA GLU A 120 -14.90 -11.07 -25.14
C GLU A 120 -15.72 -11.22 -23.84
N ALA A 121 -16.05 -10.09 -23.20
CA ALA A 121 -16.89 -10.07 -22.02
C ALA A 121 -18.32 -10.58 -22.28
N GLU A 122 -18.91 -10.24 -23.42
CA GLU A 122 -20.23 -10.71 -23.81
C GLU A 122 -20.26 -12.21 -24.16
N LEU A 123 -19.24 -12.70 -24.87
CA LEU A 123 -19.12 -14.10 -25.27
C LEU A 123 -18.57 -15.02 -24.16
N GLY A 124 -18.03 -14.45 -23.09
CA GLY A 124 -17.44 -15.17 -21.97
C GLY A 124 -16.18 -15.97 -22.34
N ILE A 125 -15.39 -15.45 -23.28
CA ILE A 125 -14.14 -16.06 -23.79
C ILE A 125 -12.91 -15.25 -23.43
#